data_AF-A0A8J7H602-F1
#
_entry.id   AF-A0A8J7H602-F1
#
_cell.length_a   1.000
_cell.length_b   1.000
_cell.length_c   1.000
_cell.angle_alpha   90.00
_cell.angle_beta   90.00
_cell.angle_gamma   90.00
#
_symmetry.space_group_name_H-M   'P 1'
#
loop_
_entity.id
_entity.type
_entity.pdbx_description
1 polymer ?
#
loop_
_entity_poly.entity_id
_entity_poly.type
_entity_poly.pdbx_seq_one_letter_code
_entity_poly.pdbx_strand_id
1 'polypeptide(L)'
;MDDMNKGTSDQNQNPENTNQNSNDYKNESGNTYWETQNQDQAIEGSQTPGASNEDTPAQFYQNYQQQMSGQTKQDTVSQQTMVEAPKKKSRGKLIASVIIIVLLVSGAVTAFAMQGKLKNTLALNTKSPEEYYTFVEKQFIKDSVDKMMANSASYDFNDDIAYDISMDLSYDKTTVSSLLQSSMGMTVEDVESMIGMPLDSIGMDMIVALTDKTLYEELGVRLNQVEIITLELFMDMVKEEMLMRLPELSEAYLKTSLNTDELGVGTSVDMSSYFSQLEVLTNDNTADFLKRYGNIIAEQIDDVELTKNEEVEVGDIKVDSNLLTVTIDNEDLNKIASEILKEAKNDEFILALLPMMDVTEEEFQQGIEQAMAQLSSSEDGNDSMEMKVFVDGSGKIIGRDISIIDNEETLSSFGYYFVNKGKEAEYEFFIDDAEGNTMIGAVGNHTKNNDAYDGEVVLEFNDPSAMGPLSNVSVTIKYEDVKTEMKDKNMFQYGKFTLSSPQMLGMELDLEYDVKDEVQLGSLALRMGSAKLVTLDVTAKYLKDYDIPALSESAEVYDTIEADRWAATFDTEKFITDLSSKLGVDLETLMETLPYYFY
;
A
#
# COMPACT_ATOMS: atom_id res chain seq x y z
N MET A 1 -24.28 26.59 60.22
CA MET A 1 -23.58 26.41 61.51
C MET A 1 -22.25 27.10 61.36
N ASP A 2 -22.21 28.33 61.88
CA ASP A 2 -21.15 28.97 62.67
C ASP A 2 -19.69 28.55 62.34
N ASP A 3 -18.75 29.44 62.06
CA ASP A 3 -18.50 30.70 62.76
C ASP A 3 -17.51 31.62 62.01
N MET A 4 -17.72 32.93 62.14
CA MET A 4 -16.76 34.06 62.31
C MET A 4 -15.39 34.11 61.56
N ASN A 5 -14.78 35.25 61.20
CA ASN A 5 -15.09 36.69 61.10
C ASN A 5 -13.75 37.37 60.69
N LYS A 6 -13.79 38.25 59.68
CA LYS A 6 -12.99 39.49 59.42
C LYS A 6 -11.47 39.59 59.70
N GLY A 7 -10.77 40.11 58.68
CA GLY A 7 -9.48 40.82 58.82
C GLY A 7 -8.96 41.45 57.52
N THR A 8 -9.53 42.62 57.18
CA THR A 8 -9.00 43.74 56.35
C THR A 8 -7.66 43.61 55.61
N SER A 9 -7.68 43.86 54.29
CA SER A 9 -6.53 44.24 53.46
C SER A 9 -6.72 45.66 52.89
N ASP A 10 -5.70 46.50 53.12
CA ASP A 10 -5.55 47.83 52.52
C ASP A 10 -4.88 47.73 51.13
N GLN A 11 -5.29 48.67 50.28
CA GLN A 11 -4.92 48.85 48.88
C GLN A 11 -3.43 49.20 48.67
N ASN A 12 -2.83 48.69 47.58
CA ASN A 12 -2.06 49.56 46.68
C ASN A 12 -1.85 48.99 45.26
N GLN A 13 -2.51 49.66 44.32
CA GLN A 13 -2.10 50.13 42.98
C GLN A 13 -1.13 49.33 42.06
N ASN A 14 -1.73 49.01 40.91
CA ASN A 14 -1.28 49.13 39.50
C ASN A 14 -0.66 47.92 38.76
N PRO A 15 -0.99 47.77 37.45
CA PRO A 15 -0.94 46.51 36.70
C PRO A 15 0.17 46.48 35.63
N GLU A 16 0.12 45.38 34.85
CA GLU A 16 0.74 45.16 33.54
C GLU A 16 2.26 44.98 33.51
N ASN A 17 2.67 43.74 33.22
CA ASN A 17 3.91 43.50 32.49
C ASN A 17 3.72 42.31 31.55
N THR A 18 3.53 42.64 30.27
CA THR A 18 3.84 41.84 29.10
C THR A 18 5.28 41.33 29.20
N ASN A 19 5.50 40.04 28.94
CA ASN A 19 6.85 39.51 28.72
C ASN A 19 6.88 38.73 27.42
N GLN A 20 7.39 39.41 26.39
CA GLN A 20 8.16 38.80 25.32
C GLN A 20 9.47 38.23 25.90
N ASN A 21 9.83 37.02 25.50
CA ASN A 21 11.20 36.50 25.42
C ASN A 21 11.09 35.20 24.61
N SER A 22 11.46 35.15 23.32
CA SER A 22 12.84 35.23 22.79
C SER A 22 13.79 34.32 23.58
N ASN A 23 13.99 33.10 23.09
CA ASN A 23 15.17 32.30 23.43
C ASN A 23 15.70 31.65 22.16
N ASP A 24 16.77 32.26 21.66
CA ASP A 24 17.81 31.65 20.83
C ASP A 24 18.26 30.32 21.45
N TYR A 25 18.25 29.25 20.66
CA TYR A 25 19.12 28.10 20.90
C TYR A 25 20.06 27.89 19.71
N LYS A 26 21.35 27.95 20.03
CA LYS A 26 22.49 27.75 19.14
C LYS A 26 22.51 26.32 18.60
N ASN A 27 22.78 26.23 17.30
CA ASN A 27 23.19 25.04 16.55
C ASN A 27 24.22 24.17 17.29
N GLU A 28 23.89 22.90 17.44
CA GLU A 28 24.86 21.80 17.30
C GLU A 28 24.47 21.00 16.04
N SER A 29 25.48 20.78 15.20
CA SER A 29 25.40 20.37 13.80
C SER A 29 24.93 18.93 13.58
N GLY A 30 23.84 18.77 12.83
CA GLY A 30 23.49 17.58 12.07
C GLY A 30 22.82 18.02 10.77
N ASN A 31 23.51 17.90 9.64
CA ASN A 31 22.99 18.33 8.34
C ASN A 31 21.85 17.39 7.90
N THR A 32 20.67 17.95 7.64
CA THR A 32 19.58 17.32 6.88
C THR A 32 19.65 17.77 5.40
N TYR A 33 19.20 16.92 4.48
CA TYR A 33 19.34 17.13 3.03
C TYR A 33 18.61 18.40 2.52
N TRP A 34 17.56 18.83 3.23
CA TRP A 34 16.71 19.97 2.89
C TRP A 34 17.38 21.35 3.01
N GLU A 35 18.51 21.50 3.72
CA GLU A 35 19.13 22.81 3.97
C GLU A 35 20.12 23.29 2.88
N THR A 36 20.36 22.53 1.81
CA THR A 36 21.49 22.80 0.89
C THR A 36 21.17 23.40 -0.48
N GLN A 37 19.93 23.77 -0.79
CA GLN A 37 19.61 24.46 -2.05
C GLN A 37 19.11 25.87 -1.82
N ASN A 38 20.03 26.78 -1.48
CA ASN A 38 19.97 28.21 -1.83
C ASN A 38 21.29 28.89 -1.42
N GLN A 39 22.28 28.86 -2.30
CA GLN A 39 23.38 29.83 -2.25
C GLN A 39 23.92 30.10 -3.65
N ASP A 40 23.47 31.20 -4.23
CA ASP A 40 24.12 31.85 -5.36
C ASP A 40 25.53 32.30 -4.97
N GLN A 41 26.54 31.82 -5.68
CA GLN A 41 27.83 32.50 -5.77
C GLN A 41 28.25 32.64 -7.23
N ALA A 42 28.25 33.89 -7.67
CA ALA A 42 28.85 34.37 -8.90
C ALA A 42 30.38 34.17 -8.92
N ILE A 43 30.92 33.67 -10.04
CA ILE A 43 32.31 33.89 -10.43
C ILE A 43 32.37 34.23 -11.93
N GLU A 44 32.94 35.40 -12.21
CA GLU A 44 33.28 35.90 -13.55
C GLU A 44 34.49 35.19 -14.17
N GLY A 45 34.41 34.94 -15.49
CA GLY A 45 35.48 35.21 -16.46
C GLY A 45 36.50 34.11 -16.76
N SER A 46 36.38 33.44 -17.92
CA SER A 46 37.26 33.69 -19.10
C SER A 46 37.10 32.68 -20.25
N GLN A 47 36.78 33.24 -21.43
CA GLN A 47 37.20 32.92 -22.80
C GLN A 47 36.93 31.52 -23.42
N THR A 48 35.99 31.54 -24.36
CA THR A 48 35.76 30.62 -25.49
C THR A 48 36.95 30.60 -26.48
N PRO A 49 37.17 29.49 -27.21
CA PRO A 49 36.54 29.28 -28.54
C PRO A 49 36.07 27.82 -28.72
N GLY A 50 34.91 27.45 -29.30
CA GLY A 50 34.24 27.92 -30.51
C GLY A 50 34.32 26.83 -31.59
N ALA A 51 33.31 25.94 -31.68
CA ALA A 51 32.72 25.36 -32.91
C ALA A 51 31.90 24.07 -32.64
N SER A 52 30.58 24.22 -32.78
CA SER A 52 29.54 23.27 -33.23
C SER A 52 29.90 21.80 -33.51
N ASN A 53 29.18 20.89 -32.84
CA ASN A 53 28.44 19.80 -33.48
C ASN A 53 27.25 19.40 -32.59
N GLU A 54 26.05 19.41 -33.16
CA GLU A 54 24.83 18.86 -32.58
C GLU A 54 24.88 17.34 -32.71
N ASP A 55 24.96 16.63 -31.58
CA ASP A 55 24.78 15.18 -31.55
C ASP A 55 23.28 14.86 -31.43
N THR A 56 22.76 14.15 -32.44
CA THR A 56 21.37 13.66 -32.47
C THR A 56 21.29 12.22 -31.93
N PRO A 57 20.14 11.80 -31.35
CA PRO A 57 19.93 10.47 -30.74
C PRO A 57 20.20 9.23 -31.63
N ALA A 58 20.42 9.43 -32.93
CA ALA A 58 20.64 8.36 -33.90
C ALA A 58 22.02 7.67 -33.77
N GLN A 59 23.03 8.33 -33.19
CA GLN A 59 24.38 7.74 -33.07
C GLN A 59 24.53 6.76 -31.89
N PHE A 60 23.66 6.85 -30.89
CA PHE A 60 23.63 5.88 -29.78
C PHE A 60 23.16 4.50 -30.26
N TYR A 61 22.16 4.45 -31.14
CA TYR A 61 21.59 3.22 -31.70
C TYR A 61 22.54 2.46 -32.63
N GLN A 62 23.47 3.14 -33.31
CA GLN A 62 24.45 2.49 -34.19
C GLN A 62 25.59 1.82 -33.42
N ASN A 63 25.97 2.33 -32.24
CA ASN A 63 26.98 1.71 -31.39
C ASN A 63 26.44 0.49 -30.62
N TYR A 64 25.16 0.50 -30.26
CA TYR A 64 24.51 -0.63 -29.60
C TYR A 64 24.42 -1.89 -30.50
N GLN A 65 24.16 -1.71 -31.80
CA GLN A 65 24.06 -2.84 -32.72
C GLN A 65 25.41 -3.44 -33.16
N GLN A 66 26.52 -2.73 -33.01
CA GLN A 66 27.86 -3.27 -33.34
C GLN A 66 28.46 -4.15 -32.22
N GLN A 67 27.92 -4.10 -30.99
CA GLN A 67 28.36 -4.97 -29.89
C GLN A 67 27.71 -6.37 -29.88
N MET A 68 26.67 -6.60 -30.68
CA MET A 68 25.90 -7.86 -30.71
C MET A 68 26.21 -8.77 -31.92
N SER A 69 27.39 -8.64 -32.53
CA SER A 69 27.80 -9.57 -33.60
C SER A 69 29.29 -9.98 -33.51
N GLY A 70 29.55 -11.12 -32.86
CA GLY A 70 30.89 -11.74 -32.84
C GLY A 70 30.88 -13.14 -32.20
N GLN A 71 31.05 -14.17 -33.04
CA GLN A 71 31.00 -15.61 -32.73
C GLN A 71 32.20 -16.18 -31.92
N THR A 72 31.88 -17.17 -31.08
CA THR A 72 32.59 -18.42 -30.65
C THR A 72 34.08 -18.68 -30.99
N LYS A 73 34.88 -19.12 -29.99
CA LYS A 73 35.52 -20.48 -29.92
C LYS A 73 36.51 -20.72 -28.74
N GLN A 74 36.30 -21.85 -28.06
CA GLN A 74 37.19 -22.94 -27.57
C GLN A 74 38.54 -22.75 -26.83
N ASP A 75 38.61 -23.52 -25.73
CA ASP A 75 39.67 -24.36 -25.12
C ASP A 75 40.89 -23.74 -24.42
N THR A 76 41.10 -24.10 -23.14
CA THR A 76 42.12 -25.10 -22.71
C THR A 76 42.02 -25.44 -21.20
N VAL A 77 42.20 -26.74 -20.93
CA VAL A 77 42.26 -27.50 -19.67
C VAL A 77 43.42 -27.12 -18.74
N SER A 78 43.20 -27.18 -17.41
CA SER A 78 44.21 -27.72 -16.48
C SER A 78 43.59 -28.33 -15.22
N GLN A 79 43.99 -29.58 -14.95
CA GLN A 79 43.61 -30.47 -13.87
C GLN A 79 44.13 -30.02 -12.50
N GLN A 80 43.41 -30.37 -11.43
CA GLN A 80 44.02 -31.00 -10.26
C GLN A 80 43.04 -31.93 -9.52
N THR A 81 43.44 -33.19 -9.48
CA THR A 81 42.83 -34.36 -8.85
C THR A 81 42.99 -34.35 -7.33
N MET A 82 42.07 -35.03 -6.61
CA MET A 82 42.28 -36.00 -5.52
C MET A 82 40.91 -36.28 -4.87
N VAL A 83 40.42 -37.47 -4.48
CA VAL A 83 40.77 -38.90 -4.57
C VAL A 83 39.43 -39.63 -4.32
N GLU A 84 39.08 -40.62 -5.15
CA GLU A 84 38.00 -41.58 -4.88
C GLU A 84 38.51 -42.76 -4.03
N ALA A 85 37.68 -43.24 -3.09
CA ALA A 85 37.41 -44.68 -2.82
C ALA A 85 36.56 -44.87 -1.53
N PRO A 86 35.82 -45.99 -1.36
CA PRO A 86 35.14 -46.85 -2.32
C PRO A 86 33.65 -47.10 -1.95
N LYS A 87 32.84 -47.52 -2.93
CA LYS A 87 31.48 -48.07 -2.71
C LYS A 87 31.53 -49.34 -1.87
N LYS A 88 30.74 -49.39 -0.79
CA LYS A 88 30.33 -50.64 -0.12
C LYS A 88 28.81 -50.68 0.03
N LYS A 89 28.17 -51.63 -0.65
CA LYS A 89 26.78 -52.04 -0.39
C LYS A 89 26.73 -52.82 0.93
N SER A 90 25.83 -52.44 1.84
CA SER A 90 25.14 -53.40 2.72
C SER A 90 23.82 -52.84 3.22
N ARG A 91 22.75 -53.58 2.99
CA ARG A 91 21.39 -53.33 3.51
C ARG A 91 21.39 -53.33 5.04
N GLY A 92 20.65 -52.38 5.64
CA GLY A 92 20.11 -52.48 7.00
C GLY A 92 20.73 -51.54 8.04
N LYS A 93 20.03 -50.43 8.35
CA LYS A 93 19.67 -49.89 9.69
C LYS A 93 19.44 -48.36 9.63
N LEU A 94 18.17 -47.98 9.54
CA LEU A 94 17.61 -46.61 9.59
C LEU A 94 17.66 -45.95 10.98
N ILE A 95 18.56 -46.39 11.90
CA ILE A 95 18.54 -45.97 13.32
C ILE A 95 19.75 -45.08 13.70
N ALA A 96 20.71 -44.87 12.81
CA ALA A 96 21.87 -44.00 13.09
C ALA A 96 21.57 -42.49 12.91
N SER A 97 20.60 -42.12 12.07
CA SER A 97 20.23 -40.72 11.80
C SER A 97 19.46 -40.06 12.94
N VAL A 98 18.62 -40.80 13.66
CA VAL A 98 17.81 -40.28 14.78
C VAL A 98 18.66 -39.92 16.01
N ILE A 99 19.76 -40.65 16.25
CA ILE A 99 20.65 -40.43 17.40
C ILE A 99 21.50 -39.15 17.23
N ILE A 100 21.84 -38.79 15.98
CA ILE A 100 22.59 -37.56 15.67
C ILE A 100 21.72 -36.31 15.92
N ILE A 101 20.41 -36.41 15.66
CA ILE A 101 19.44 -35.32 15.84
C ILE A 101 19.25 -34.98 17.32
N VAL A 102 19.16 -35.99 18.19
CA VAL A 102 19.07 -35.79 19.65
C VAL A 102 20.34 -35.16 20.22
N LEU A 103 21.51 -35.44 19.62
CA LEU A 103 22.79 -34.83 20.03
C LEU A 103 22.91 -33.36 19.58
N LEU A 104 22.40 -32.99 18.40
CA LEU A 104 22.42 -31.60 17.91
C LEU A 104 21.49 -30.65 18.68
N VAL A 105 20.39 -31.16 19.24
CA VAL A 105 19.44 -30.38 20.07
C VAL A 105 20.04 -29.98 21.44
N SER A 106 21.16 -30.58 21.85
CA SER A 106 21.79 -30.30 23.16
C SER A 106 22.87 -29.21 23.17
N GLY A 107 23.22 -28.61 22.02
CA GLY A 107 24.20 -27.53 21.90
C GLY A 107 23.54 -26.15 21.71
N ALA A 108 23.21 -25.49 22.81
CA ALA A 108 22.55 -24.19 22.83
C ALA A 108 23.40 -23.09 22.13
N VAL A 109 22.72 -22.27 21.32
CA VAL A 109 23.16 -21.08 20.53
C VAL A 109 23.16 -21.30 19.00
N THR A 110 23.80 -22.33 18.43
CA THR A 110 23.74 -22.58 16.96
C THR A 110 22.52 -23.38 16.50
N ALA A 111 21.84 -24.09 17.41
CA ALA A 111 20.69 -24.93 17.08
C ALA A 111 19.43 -24.15 16.63
N PHE A 112 19.25 -22.89 17.07
CA PHE A 112 18.09 -22.08 16.66
C PHE A 112 18.16 -21.66 15.19
N ALA A 113 19.34 -21.26 14.69
CA ALA A 113 19.53 -20.89 13.29
C ALA A 113 19.46 -22.08 12.31
N MET A 114 19.69 -23.30 12.80
CA MET A 114 19.62 -24.53 11.99
C MET A 114 18.34 -25.34 12.21
N GLN A 115 17.43 -24.89 13.08
CA GLN A 115 16.22 -25.64 13.43
C GLN A 115 15.32 -25.89 12.22
N GLY A 116 15.11 -24.89 11.36
CA GLY A 116 14.34 -25.01 10.13
C GLY A 116 14.97 -26.04 9.18
N LYS A 117 16.25 -25.87 8.85
CA LYS A 117 17.01 -26.81 8.00
C LYS A 117 16.98 -28.24 8.53
N LEU A 118 17.12 -28.43 9.84
CA LEU A 118 17.09 -29.76 10.46
C LEU A 118 15.70 -30.40 10.43
N LYS A 119 14.65 -29.64 10.77
CA LYS A 119 13.25 -30.09 10.69
C LYS A 119 12.90 -30.47 9.25
N ASN A 120 13.24 -29.61 8.29
CA ASN A 120 13.01 -29.85 6.87
C ASN A 120 13.78 -31.08 6.37
N THR A 121 15.07 -31.21 6.72
CA THR A 121 15.87 -32.38 6.36
C THR A 121 15.29 -33.67 6.94
N LEU A 122 14.77 -33.64 8.16
CA LEU A 122 14.10 -34.80 8.75
C LEU A 122 12.83 -35.13 7.97
N ALA A 123 11.95 -34.14 7.78
CA ALA A 123 10.71 -34.26 7.02
C ALA A 123 10.96 -34.84 5.61
N LEU A 124 11.84 -34.23 4.83
CA LEU A 124 12.24 -34.63 3.47
C LEU A 124 12.78 -36.08 3.37
N ASN A 125 13.31 -36.63 4.46
CA ASN A 125 13.89 -37.98 4.48
C ASN A 125 13.01 -39.03 5.16
N THR A 126 11.97 -38.64 5.89
CA THR A 126 11.11 -39.56 6.63
C THR A 126 9.68 -39.61 6.15
N LYS A 127 9.20 -38.54 5.51
CA LYS A 127 7.83 -38.42 5.00
C LYS A 127 7.74 -38.93 3.56
N SER A 128 6.57 -39.40 3.15
CA SER A 128 6.26 -39.55 1.72
C SER A 128 6.24 -38.18 1.03
N PRO A 129 6.29 -38.13 -0.32
CA PRO A 129 6.17 -36.88 -1.06
C PRO A 129 4.91 -36.08 -0.67
N GLU A 130 3.75 -36.72 -0.58
CA GLU A 130 2.51 -36.04 -0.20
C GLU A 130 2.58 -35.51 1.24
N GLU A 131 3.04 -36.33 2.20
CA GLU A 131 3.21 -35.89 3.59
C GLU A 131 4.24 -34.75 3.74
N TYR A 132 5.25 -34.71 2.87
CA TYR A 132 6.26 -33.67 2.84
C TYR A 132 5.71 -32.37 2.24
N TYR A 133 4.94 -32.45 1.15
CA TYR A 133 4.22 -31.31 0.59
C TYR A 133 3.27 -30.69 1.62
N THR A 134 2.39 -31.48 2.25
CA THR A 134 1.51 -30.96 3.30
C THR A 134 2.30 -30.32 4.45
N PHE A 135 3.46 -30.86 4.81
CA PHE A 135 4.31 -30.28 5.85
C PHE A 135 4.85 -28.89 5.47
N VAL A 136 5.38 -28.71 4.26
CA VAL A 136 5.93 -27.42 3.83
C VAL A 136 4.82 -26.41 3.54
N GLU A 137 3.69 -26.85 3.02
CA GLU A 137 2.54 -26.00 2.69
C GLU A 137 1.90 -25.42 3.95
N LYS A 138 1.68 -26.24 4.98
CA LYS A 138 1.17 -25.76 6.29
C LYS A 138 2.11 -24.77 6.95
N GLN A 139 3.42 -24.99 6.82
CA GLN A 139 4.42 -24.06 7.34
C GLN A 139 4.37 -22.73 6.59
N PHE A 140 4.25 -22.77 5.26
CA PHE A 140 4.08 -21.59 4.42
C PHE A 140 2.80 -20.81 4.77
N ILE A 141 1.64 -21.48 4.84
CA ILE A 141 0.35 -20.87 5.22
C ILE A 141 0.48 -20.19 6.59
N LYS A 142 1.01 -20.90 7.58
CA LYS A 142 1.21 -20.35 8.92
C LYS A 142 2.08 -19.10 8.90
N ASP A 143 3.25 -19.16 8.26
CA ASP A 143 4.19 -18.04 8.24
C ASP A 143 3.66 -16.84 7.44
N SER A 144 2.89 -17.07 6.38
CA SER A 144 2.23 -16.04 5.59
C SER A 144 1.12 -15.35 6.36
N VAL A 145 0.22 -16.13 7.00
CA VAL A 145 -0.85 -15.58 7.85
C VAL A 145 -0.28 -14.85 9.06
N ASP A 146 0.71 -15.42 9.75
CA ASP A 146 1.33 -14.77 10.93
C ASP A 146 1.96 -13.41 10.54
N LYS A 147 2.61 -13.30 9.38
CA LYS A 147 3.15 -12.02 8.87
C LYS A 147 2.05 -11.04 8.50
N MET A 148 1.01 -11.50 7.82
CA MET A 148 -0.13 -10.66 7.44
C MET A 148 -0.78 -10.05 8.69
N MET A 149 -1.02 -10.87 9.71
CA MET A 149 -1.64 -10.42 10.96
C MET A 149 -0.73 -9.51 11.78
N ALA A 150 0.59 -9.77 11.80
CA ALA A 150 1.53 -8.88 12.47
C ALA A 150 1.54 -7.46 11.86
N ASN A 151 1.34 -7.37 10.54
CA ASN A 151 1.23 -6.09 9.83
C ASN A 151 -0.15 -5.44 9.97
N SER A 152 -1.22 -6.20 10.28
CA SER A 152 -2.55 -5.63 10.50
C SER A 152 -2.78 -5.20 11.95
N ALA A 153 -2.15 -5.88 12.92
CA ALA A 153 -2.25 -5.60 14.36
C ALA A 153 -1.69 -4.21 14.78
N SER A 154 -1.11 -3.46 13.85
CA SER A 154 -0.77 -2.05 14.04
C SER A 154 -2.00 -1.14 14.11
N TYR A 155 -3.15 -1.58 13.61
CA TYR A 155 -4.39 -0.81 13.60
C TYR A 155 -5.38 -1.44 14.59
N ASP A 156 -5.43 -0.91 15.81
CA ASP A 156 -6.53 -1.20 16.74
C ASP A 156 -7.69 -0.27 16.38
N PHE A 157 -8.64 -0.78 15.59
CA PHE A 157 -9.79 0.00 15.12
C PHE A 157 -10.73 0.45 16.26
N ASN A 158 -10.50 0.01 17.50
CA ASN A 158 -11.23 0.47 18.69
C ASN A 158 -10.59 1.68 19.38
N ASP A 159 -9.36 2.06 19.02
CA ASP A 159 -8.73 3.25 19.59
C ASP A 159 -9.27 4.51 18.90
N ASP A 160 -9.42 5.59 19.66
CA ASP A 160 -9.69 6.91 19.09
C ASP A 160 -8.45 7.36 18.29
N ILE A 161 -8.68 7.71 17.02
CA ILE A 161 -7.62 8.09 16.09
C ILE A 161 -7.86 9.52 15.66
N ALA A 162 -6.83 10.36 15.71
CA ALA A 162 -6.90 11.69 15.14
C ALA A 162 -5.60 12.05 14.41
N TYR A 163 -5.74 12.71 13.27
CA TYR A 163 -4.64 13.18 12.43
C TYR A 163 -4.86 14.63 12.02
N ASP A 164 -3.76 15.38 12.01
CA ASP A 164 -3.61 16.69 11.40
C ASP A 164 -2.80 16.50 10.11
N ILE A 165 -3.43 16.81 8.97
CA ILE A 165 -2.91 16.59 7.63
C ILE A 165 -2.86 17.94 6.92
N SER A 166 -1.69 18.30 6.40
CA SER A 166 -1.57 19.43 5.47
C SER A 166 -1.09 18.92 4.12
N MET A 167 -1.66 19.48 3.05
CA MET A 167 -1.26 19.24 1.68
C MET A 167 -0.95 20.58 1.01
N ASP A 168 0.15 20.66 0.28
CA ASP A 168 0.53 21.86 -0.46
C ASP A 168 0.92 21.48 -1.90
N LEU A 169 0.20 22.06 -2.86
CA LEU A 169 0.47 21.92 -4.28
C LEU A 169 1.32 23.10 -4.76
N SER A 170 2.49 22.79 -5.31
CA SER A 170 3.35 23.72 -6.03
C SER A 170 3.55 23.27 -7.47
N TYR A 171 3.85 24.22 -8.36
CA TYR A 171 3.95 23.93 -9.78
C TYR A 171 4.87 24.90 -10.52
N ASP A 172 5.47 24.41 -11.61
CA ASP A 172 6.21 25.26 -12.55
C ASP A 172 5.22 26.04 -13.42
N LYS A 173 5.04 27.32 -13.09
CA LYS A 173 4.06 28.20 -13.76
C LYS A 173 4.21 28.24 -15.27
N THR A 174 5.44 28.21 -15.79
CA THR A 174 5.69 28.28 -17.25
C THR A 174 5.18 27.03 -17.95
N THR A 175 5.54 25.84 -17.44
CA THR A 175 5.16 24.57 -18.04
C THR A 175 3.68 24.31 -17.85
N VAL A 176 3.14 24.51 -16.65
CA VAL A 176 1.71 24.34 -16.37
C VAL A 176 0.86 25.30 -17.20
N SER A 177 1.27 26.57 -17.36
CA SER A 177 0.57 27.50 -18.26
C SER A 177 0.54 27.01 -19.69
N SER A 178 1.66 26.45 -20.18
CA SER A 178 1.73 25.90 -21.54
C SER A 178 0.80 24.69 -21.71
N LEU A 179 0.73 23.82 -20.70
CA LEU A 179 -0.17 22.66 -20.69
C LEU A 179 -1.64 23.10 -20.68
N LEU A 180 -2.04 23.96 -19.74
CA LEU A 180 -3.40 24.50 -19.67
C LEU A 180 -3.80 25.23 -20.96
N GLN A 181 -2.87 25.96 -21.59
CA GLN A 181 -3.14 26.67 -22.82
C GLN A 181 -3.44 25.71 -23.96
N SER A 182 -2.74 24.57 -23.99
CA SER A 182 -2.96 23.53 -25.00
C SER A 182 -4.24 22.73 -24.77
N SER A 183 -4.63 22.48 -23.52
CA SER A 183 -5.74 21.61 -23.16
C SER A 183 -7.07 22.35 -23.01
N MET A 184 -7.05 23.51 -22.35
CA MET A 184 -8.23 24.30 -21.96
C MET A 184 -8.27 25.67 -22.62
N GLY A 185 -7.22 26.06 -23.35
CA GLY A 185 -7.17 27.36 -24.01
C GLY A 185 -6.88 28.53 -23.06
N MET A 186 -6.44 28.24 -21.83
CA MET A 186 -6.18 29.24 -20.78
C MET A 186 -4.79 29.07 -20.17
N THR A 187 -4.22 30.12 -19.62
CA THR A 187 -2.94 30.11 -18.90
C THR A 187 -3.15 30.24 -17.39
N VAL A 188 -2.10 30.04 -16.60
CA VAL A 188 -2.14 30.40 -15.17
C VAL A 188 -2.39 31.90 -15.00
N GLU A 189 -1.83 32.74 -15.87
CA GLU A 189 -2.06 34.19 -15.83
C GLU A 189 -3.53 34.56 -16.07
N ASP A 190 -4.25 33.80 -16.92
CA ASP A 190 -5.69 33.99 -17.11
C ASP A 190 -6.46 33.64 -15.83
N VAL A 191 -6.10 32.55 -15.14
CA VAL A 191 -6.68 32.18 -13.83
C VAL A 191 -6.39 33.26 -12.79
N GLU A 192 -5.14 33.72 -12.69
CA GLU A 192 -4.72 34.81 -11.79
C GLU A 192 -5.50 36.10 -12.06
N SER A 193 -5.74 36.42 -13.33
CA SER A 193 -6.58 37.57 -13.69
C SER A 193 -8.04 37.38 -13.30
N MET A 194 -8.56 36.14 -13.30
CA MET A 194 -9.93 35.84 -12.87
C MET A 194 -10.10 35.94 -11.36
N ILE A 195 -9.08 35.57 -10.57
CA ILE A 195 -9.10 35.65 -9.10
C ILE A 195 -8.56 36.99 -8.55
N GLY A 196 -7.91 37.79 -9.40
CA GLY A 196 -7.38 39.10 -9.05
C GLY A 196 -6.06 39.08 -8.27
N MET A 197 -5.36 37.95 -8.21
CA MET A 197 -4.09 37.78 -7.52
C MET A 197 -3.18 36.73 -8.17
N PRO A 198 -1.85 36.83 -7.97
CA PRO A 198 -0.94 35.74 -8.29
C PRO A 198 -1.31 34.46 -7.55
N LEU A 199 -1.09 33.30 -8.16
CA LEU A 199 -1.35 31.99 -7.57
C LEU A 199 -0.04 31.21 -7.51
N ASP A 200 0.59 31.21 -6.34
CA ASP A 200 1.87 30.54 -6.11
C ASP A 200 1.68 29.13 -5.55
N SER A 201 0.67 28.92 -4.70
CA SER A 201 0.33 27.60 -4.16
C SER A 201 -1.15 27.44 -3.84
N ILE A 202 -1.60 26.19 -3.86
CA ILE A 202 -2.93 25.77 -3.38
C ILE A 202 -2.67 24.77 -2.26
N GLY A 203 -3.28 25.00 -1.10
CA GLY A 203 -3.12 24.15 0.07
C GLY A 203 -4.46 23.63 0.59
N MET A 204 -4.37 22.57 1.38
CA MET A 204 -5.49 21.98 2.10
C MET A 204 -5.00 21.57 3.49
N ASP A 205 -5.71 22.00 4.54
CA ASP A 205 -5.53 21.49 5.90
C ASP A 205 -6.70 20.57 6.20
N MET A 206 -6.43 19.48 6.90
CA MET A 206 -7.45 18.54 7.28
C MET A 206 -7.17 18.00 8.68
N ILE A 207 -8.16 18.12 9.56
CA ILE A 207 -8.20 17.33 10.79
C ILE A 207 -9.20 16.20 10.56
N VAL A 208 -8.77 14.96 10.76
CA VAL A 208 -9.67 13.79 10.78
C VAL A 208 -9.58 13.17 12.15
N ALA A 209 -10.71 13.02 12.83
CA ALA A 209 -10.82 12.31 14.09
C ALA A 209 -11.93 11.25 14.04
N LEU A 210 -11.58 10.02 14.36
CA LEU A 210 -12.47 8.86 14.37
C LEU A 210 -12.51 8.26 15.78
N THR A 211 -13.72 8.00 16.26
CA THR A 211 -14.00 7.23 17.47
C THR A 211 -14.92 6.05 17.12
N ASP A 212 -15.27 5.23 18.11
CA ASP A 212 -16.23 4.13 17.93
C ASP A 212 -17.64 4.55 17.48
N LYS A 213 -17.98 5.85 17.56
CA LYS A 213 -19.32 6.38 17.26
C LYS A 213 -19.33 7.61 16.35
N THR A 214 -18.21 8.30 16.21
CA THR A 214 -18.17 9.61 15.56
C THR A 214 -17.00 9.72 14.61
N LEU A 215 -17.26 10.29 13.43
CA LEU A 215 -16.23 10.81 12.55
C LEU A 215 -16.36 12.34 12.52
N TYR A 216 -15.27 13.04 12.79
CA TYR A 216 -15.15 14.47 12.65
C TYR A 216 -14.10 14.79 11.59
N GLU A 217 -14.45 15.65 10.65
CA GLU A 217 -13.54 16.18 9.66
C GLU A 217 -13.60 17.70 9.66
N GLU A 218 -12.45 18.36 9.75
CA GLU A 218 -12.30 19.77 9.43
C GLU A 218 -11.45 19.85 8.17
N LEU A 219 -11.91 20.60 7.17
CA LEU A 219 -11.25 20.77 5.88
C LEU A 219 -11.10 22.25 5.58
N GLY A 220 -9.89 22.76 5.70
CA GLY A 220 -9.51 24.12 5.31
C GLY A 220 -8.91 24.15 3.90
N VAL A 221 -9.30 25.10 3.07
CA VAL A 221 -8.65 25.36 1.77
C VAL A 221 -7.80 26.61 1.87
N ARG A 222 -6.57 26.55 1.35
CA ARG A 222 -5.64 27.69 1.31
C ARG A 222 -5.29 28.10 -0.11
N LEU A 223 -5.19 29.41 -0.34
CA LEU A 223 -4.53 29.99 -1.52
C LEU A 223 -3.33 30.81 -1.04
N ASN A 224 -2.14 30.55 -1.58
CA ASN A 224 -0.89 31.19 -1.16
C ASN A 224 -0.71 31.20 0.37
N GLN A 225 -1.01 30.06 1.02
CA GLN A 225 -0.96 29.87 2.48
C GLN A 225 -2.01 30.67 3.29
N VAL A 226 -2.97 31.33 2.64
CA VAL A 226 -4.10 32.00 3.30
C VAL A 226 -5.32 31.10 3.24
N GLU A 227 -5.85 30.71 4.39
CA GLU A 227 -7.11 29.98 4.50
C GLU A 227 -8.29 30.82 4.02
N ILE A 228 -9.00 30.30 3.01
CA ILE A 228 -10.10 30.99 2.34
C ILE A 228 -11.48 30.53 2.83
N ILE A 229 -11.61 29.26 3.21
CA ILE A 229 -12.87 28.67 3.68
C ILE A 229 -12.58 27.37 4.41
N THR A 230 -13.42 27.07 5.41
CA THR A 230 -13.36 25.84 6.18
C THR A 230 -14.70 25.12 6.11
N LEU A 231 -14.65 23.81 5.92
CA LEU A 231 -15.78 22.90 6.03
C LEU A 231 -15.58 22.02 7.26
N GLU A 232 -16.55 22.02 8.16
CA GLU A 232 -16.61 21.07 9.27
C GLU A 232 -17.71 20.04 9.02
N LEU A 233 -17.39 18.78 9.25
CA LEU A 233 -18.29 17.64 9.17
C LEU A 233 -18.28 16.89 10.49
N PHE A 234 -19.46 16.63 11.04
CA PHE A 234 -19.67 15.78 12.21
C PHE A 234 -20.62 14.66 11.82
N MET A 235 -20.13 13.43 11.80
CA MET A 235 -20.91 12.24 11.48
C MET A 235 -21.11 11.41 12.74
N ASP A 236 -22.37 11.21 13.13
CA ASP A 236 -22.79 10.28 14.18
C ASP A 236 -23.20 8.97 13.51
N MET A 237 -22.36 7.95 13.65
CA MET A 237 -22.54 6.65 13.00
C MET A 237 -23.66 5.82 13.64
N VAL A 238 -24.04 6.14 14.89
CA VAL A 238 -25.13 5.44 15.60
C VAL A 238 -26.49 6.03 15.22
N LYS A 239 -26.54 7.35 15.03
CA LYS A 239 -27.77 8.03 14.60
C LYS A 239 -27.94 8.05 13.09
N GLU A 240 -26.91 7.69 12.32
CA GLU A 240 -26.86 7.84 10.87
C GLU A 240 -27.13 9.30 10.47
N GLU A 241 -26.51 10.25 11.16
CA GLU A 241 -26.68 11.69 10.91
C GLU A 241 -25.33 12.33 10.60
N MET A 242 -25.32 13.23 9.62
CA MET A 242 -24.18 14.08 9.31
C MET A 242 -24.57 15.55 9.46
N LEU A 243 -23.80 16.30 10.24
CA LEU A 243 -23.90 17.75 10.38
C LEU A 243 -22.75 18.40 9.61
N MET A 244 -23.08 19.42 8.84
CA MET A 244 -22.13 20.21 8.05
C MET A 244 -22.18 21.67 8.48
N ARG A 245 -21.02 22.32 8.55
CA ARG A 245 -20.92 23.76 8.80
C ARG A 245 -19.83 24.41 7.96
N LEU A 246 -20.08 25.66 7.55
CA LEU A 246 -19.12 26.56 6.92
C LEU A 246 -18.93 27.77 7.86
N PRO A 247 -18.01 27.70 8.84
CA PRO A 247 -17.96 28.63 9.96
C PRO A 247 -17.79 30.11 9.56
N GLU A 248 -17.13 30.38 8.43
CA GLU A 248 -16.93 31.74 7.92
C GLU A 248 -18.18 32.34 7.27
N LEU A 249 -19.15 31.51 6.89
CA LEU A 249 -20.42 31.93 6.28
C LEU A 249 -21.56 31.96 7.29
N SER A 250 -21.65 30.97 8.18
CA SER A 250 -22.72 30.85 9.17
C SER A 250 -22.33 29.98 10.36
N GLU A 251 -22.88 30.30 11.53
CA GLU A 251 -22.78 29.44 12.71
C GLU A 251 -23.74 28.23 12.65
N ALA A 252 -24.72 28.25 11.74
CA ALA A 252 -25.76 27.23 11.61
C ALA A 252 -25.27 25.94 10.93
N TYR A 253 -25.84 24.80 11.32
CA TYR A 253 -25.53 23.49 10.75
C TYR A 253 -26.59 23.05 9.75
N LEU A 254 -26.15 22.39 8.68
CA LEU A 254 -27.01 21.57 7.82
C LEU A 254 -26.92 20.12 8.26
N LYS A 255 -28.07 19.52 8.60
CA LYS A 255 -28.20 18.13 8.99
C LYS A 255 -28.69 17.29 7.82
N THR A 256 -27.98 16.23 7.53
CA THR A 256 -28.31 15.24 6.51
C THR A 256 -28.47 13.87 7.17
N SER A 257 -29.62 13.24 6.94
CA SER A 257 -29.83 11.83 7.27
C SER A 257 -28.98 10.99 6.32
N LEU A 258 -28.17 10.09 6.87
CA LEU A 258 -27.43 9.07 6.13
C LEU A 258 -28.27 7.81 5.92
N ASN A 259 -29.47 7.77 6.51
CA ASN A 259 -30.43 6.71 6.25
C ASN A 259 -30.98 6.87 4.82
N THR A 260 -30.57 5.97 3.95
CA THR A 260 -30.86 6.07 2.51
C THR A 260 -32.31 5.77 2.15
N ASP A 261 -33.08 5.14 3.05
CA ASP A 261 -34.52 4.95 2.87
C ASP A 261 -35.25 6.31 2.88
N GLU A 262 -34.74 7.27 3.63
CA GLU A 262 -35.26 8.64 3.68
C GLU A 262 -34.81 9.50 2.49
N LEU A 263 -33.66 9.17 1.89
CA LEU A 263 -33.10 9.88 0.72
C LEU A 263 -33.62 9.36 -0.63
N GLY A 264 -34.33 8.23 -0.66
CA GLY A 264 -34.87 7.64 -1.89
C GLY A 264 -33.81 7.10 -2.86
N VAL A 265 -32.57 6.92 -2.38
CA VAL A 265 -31.44 6.36 -3.11
C VAL A 265 -31.29 4.92 -2.65
N GLY A 266 -31.62 3.95 -3.51
CA GLY A 266 -31.71 2.52 -3.17
C GLY A 266 -30.37 1.81 -2.91
N THR A 267 -29.36 2.50 -2.39
CA THR A 267 -28.05 1.95 -2.03
C THR A 267 -27.70 2.43 -0.62
N SER A 268 -28.16 1.71 0.39
CA SER A 268 -27.77 1.90 1.78
C SER A 268 -26.29 1.60 1.95
N VAL A 269 -25.52 2.57 2.42
CA VAL A 269 -24.20 2.32 2.99
C VAL A 269 -24.40 2.33 4.50
N ASP A 270 -24.73 1.17 5.07
CA ASP A 270 -24.81 0.99 6.51
C ASP A 270 -23.38 1.01 7.07
N MET A 271 -22.94 2.20 7.48
CA MET A 271 -21.61 2.42 8.05
C MET A 271 -21.40 1.62 9.34
N SER A 272 -22.45 1.37 10.13
CA SER A 272 -22.38 0.54 11.33
C SER A 272 -22.10 -0.93 10.99
N SER A 273 -22.70 -1.42 9.89
CA SER A 273 -22.35 -2.73 9.33
C SER A 273 -20.91 -2.75 8.85
N TYR A 274 -20.42 -1.68 8.22
CA TYR A 274 -19.04 -1.61 7.70
C TYR A 274 -17.99 -1.71 8.82
N PHE A 275 -18.17 -1.01 9.94
CA PHE A 275 -17.22 -1.10 11.06
C PHE A 275 -17.30 -2.44 11.80
N SER A 276 -18.51 -2.99 12.01
CA SER A 276 -18.64 -4.34 12.57
C SER A 276 -18.06 -5.42 11.64
N GLN A 277 -18.13 -5.24 10.32
CA GLN A 277 -17.46 -6.09 9.33
C GLN A 277 -15.93 -6.04 9.50
N LEU A 278 -15.35 -4.84 9.63
CA LEU A 278 -13.91 -4.68 9.85
C LEU A 278 -13.47 -5.33 11.16
N GLU A 279 -14.25 -5.21 12.24
CA GLU A 279 -13.92 -5.83 13.54
C GLU A 279 -13.86 -7.36 13.43
N VAL A 280 -14.85 -7.99 12.80
CA VAL A 280 -14.84 -9.46 12.62
C VAL A 280 -13.66 -9.89 11.74
N LEU A 281 -13.37 -9.17 10.66
CA LEU A 281 -12.32 -9.51 9.72
C LEU A 281 -10.90 -9.29 10.27
N THR A 282 -10.72 -8.43 11.26
CA THR A 282 -9.40 -8.06 11.81
C THR A 282 -9.08 -8.73 13.16
N ASN A 283 -10.02 -9.49 13.71
CA ASN A 283 -9.84 -10.26 14.95
C ASN A 283 -8.80 -11.40 14.79
N ASP A 284 -8.17 -11.80 15.90
CA ASP A 284 -7.34 -13.01 16.02
C ASP A 284 -8.00 -14.27 15.42
N ASN A 285 -9.33 -14.37 15.49
CA ASN A 285 -10.10 -15.46 14.87
C ASN A 285 -9.89 -15.58 13.36
N THR A 286 -9.60 -14.48 12.64
CA THR A 286 -9.31 -14.50 11.20
C THR A 286 -8.04 -15.28 10.90
N ALA A 287 -7.01 -15.14 11.73
CA ALA A 287 -5.75 -15.85 11.56
C ALA A 287 -5.98 -17.37 11.63
N ASP A 288 -6.73 -17.81 12.63
CA ASP A 288 -7.04 -19.22 12.85
C ASP A 288 -7.99 -19.77 11.78
N PHE A 289 -8.95 -18.97 11.31
CA PHE A 289 -9.80 -19.28 10.16
C PHE A 289 -8.97 -19.55 8.90
N LEU A 290 -8.12 -18.60 8.48
CA LEU A 290 -7.30 -18.73 7.27
C LEU A 290 -6.35 -19.93 7.33
N LYS A 291 -5.71 -20.16 8.49
CA LYS A 291 -4.85 -21.33 8.70
C LYS A 291 -5.64 -22.63 8.61
N ARG A 292 -6.85 -22.71 9.20
CA ARG A 292 -7.68 -23.91 9.19
C ARG A 292 -8.10 -24.30 7.78
N TYR A 293 -8.65 -23.37 7.02
CA TYR A 293 -9.09 -23.64 5.64
C TYR A 293 -7.93 -23.92 4.68
N GLY A 294 -6.81 -23.19 4.80
CA GLY A 294 -5.60 -23.49 4.04
C GLY A 294 -5.06 -24.90 4.34
N ASN A 295 -5.10 -25.32 5.61
CA ASN A 295 -4.68 -26.66 6.02
C ASN A 295 -5.59 -27.75 5.45
N ILE A 296 -6.91 -27.53 5.39
CA ILE A 296 -7.86 -28.49 4.78
C ILE A 296 -7.46 -28.75 3.32
N ILE A 297 -7.22 -27.69 2.54
CA ILE A 297 -6.80 -27.80 1.14
C ILE A 297 -5.51 -28.62 1.02
N ALA A 298 -4.48 -28.28 1.81
CA ALA A 298 -3.18 -28.95 1.77
C ALA A 298 -3.22 -30.42 2.23
N GLU A 299 -4.26 -30.83 2.98
CA GLU A 299 -4.46 -32.19 3.47
C GLU A 299 -5.17 -33.10 2.46
N GLN A 300 -5.87 -32.55 1.46
CA GLN A 300 -6.60 -33.35 0.46
C GLN A 300 -5.80 -33.61 -0.82
N ILE A 301 -4.54 -33.20 -0.88
CA ILE A 301 -3.66 -33.34 -2.04
C ILE A 301 -2.75 -34.56 -1.83
N ASP A 302 -2.95 -35.59 -2.66
CA ASP A 302 -2.28 -36.88 -2.53
C ASP A 302 -1.31 -37.17 -3.69
N ASP A 303 -1.55 -36.64 -4.90
CA ASP A 303 -0.67 -36.88 -6.05
C ASP A 303 0.49 -35.87 -6.07
N VAL A 304 1.62 -36.33 -5.50
CA VAL A 304 2.82 -35.52 -5.35
C VAL A 304 4.06 -36.32 -5.73
N GLU A 305 4.85 -35.80 -6.65
CA GLU A 305 6.18 -36.29 -6.97
C GLU A 305 7.26 -35.38 -6.38
N LEU A 306 8.32 -35.98 -5.84
CA LEU A 306 9.44 -35.25 -5.24
C LEU A 306 10.74 -35.50 -6.01
N THR A 307 11.31 -34.42 -6.54
CA THR A 307 12.64 -34.39 -7.14
C THR A 307 13.60 -33.60 -6.25
N LYS A 308 14.75 -34.18 -5.91
CA LYS A 308 15.71 -33.61 -4.94
C LYS A 308 16.93 -33.03 -5.63
N ASN A 309 17.44 -31.93 -5.06
CA ASN A 309 18.63 -31.22 -5.54
C ASN A 309 18.45 -30.64 -6.94
N GLU A 310 17.29 -30.01 -7.15
CA GLU A 310 17.08 -29.13 -8.29
C GLU A 310 17.71 -27.76 -8.02
N GLU A 311 17.84 -26.94 -9.05
CA GLU A 311 18.33 -25.56 -8.95
C GLU A 311 17.24 -24.64 -9.50
N VAL A 312 16.92 -23.59 -8.75
CA VAL A 312 16.10 -22.48 -9.23
C VAL A 312 17.02 -21.31 -9.52
N GLU A 313 16.84 -20.71 -10.70
CA GLU A 313 17.54 -19.51 -11.14
C GLU A 313 16.50 -18.42 -11.39
N VAL A 314 16.64 -17.29 -10.69
CA VAL A 314 15.83 -16.09 -10.89
C VAL A 314 16.82 -14.96 -11.07
N GLY A 315 16.77 -14.33 -12.24
CA GLY A 315 17.81 -13.44 -12.77
C GLY A 315 19.24 -13.95 -12.49
N ASP A 316 20.00 -13.27 -11.64
CA ASP A 316 21.41 -13.62 -11.35
C ASP A 316 21.59 -14.54 -10.12
N ILE A 317 20.51 -14.85 -9.38
CA ILE A 317 20.55 -15.69 -8.18
C ILE A 317 20.14 -17.13 -8.49
N LYS A 318 21.08 -18.05 -8.23
CA LYS A 318 20.86 -19.51 -8.20
C LYS A 318 20.72 -20.03 -6.77
N VAL A 319 19.70 -20.85 -6.52
CA VAL A 319 19.40 -21.45 -5.21
C VAL A 319 19.11 -22.95 -5.36
N ASP A 320 19.78 -23.77 -4.55
CA ASP A 320 19.48 -25.19 -4.41
C ASP A 320 18.07 -25.38 -3.84
N SER A 321 17.27 -26.22 -4.49
CA SER A 321 15.89 -26.52 -4.11
C SER A 321 15.55 -28.01 -4.22
N ASN A 322 14.39 -28.37 -3.70
CA ASN A 322 13.68 -29.58 -4.06
C ASN A 322 12.41 -29.16 -4.79
N LEU A 323 12.05 -29.92 -5.82
CA LEU A 323 10.85 -29.70 -6.61
C LEU A 323 9.79 -30.70 -6.18
N LEU A 324 8.62 -30.19 -5.81
CA LEU A 324 7.39 -30.97 -5.66
C LEU A 324 6.52 -30.72 -6.89
N THR A 325 6.23 -31.75 -7.67
CA THR A 325 5.22 -31.69 -8.73
C THR A 325 3.92 -32.21 -8.15
N VAL A 326 2.93 -31.34 -8.07
CA VAL A 326 1.62 -31.62 -7.48
C VAL A 326 0.60 -31.67 -8.61
N THR A 327 -0.14 -32.75 -8.70
CA THR A 327 -1.29 -32.86 -9.61
C THR A 327 -2.57 -32.74 -8.80
N ILE A 328 -3.49 -31.91 -9.25
CA ILE A 328 -4.83 -31.77 -8.67
C ILE A 328 -5.82 -32.02 -9.80
N ASP A 329 -6.45 -33.19 -9.79
CA ASP A 329 -7.48 -33.54 -10.75
C ASP A 329 -8.89 -33.16 -10.25
N ASN A 330 -9.91 -33.49 -11.04
CA ASN A 330 -11.30 -33.24 -10.68
C ASN A 330 -11.73 -34.02 -9.40
N GLU A 331 -11.18 -35.21 -9.16
CA GLU A 331 -11.47 -36.00 -7.96
C GLU A 331 -10.95 -35.27 -6.71
N ASP A 332 -9.73 -34.74 -6.78
CA ASP A 332 -9.11 -33.99 -5.69
C ASP A 332 -9.80 -32.64 -5.44
N LEU A 333 -10.19 -31.91 -6.50
CA LEU A 333 -11.02 -30.70 -6.36
C LEU A 333 -12.36 -31.00 -5.67
N ASN A 334 -13.00 -32.12 -6.01
CA ASN A 334 -14.25 -32.54 -5.37
C ASN A 334 -14.05 -32.93 -3.90
N LYS A 335 -12.94 -33.58 -3.55
CA LYS A 335 -12.58 -33.87 -2.14
C LYS A 335 -12.36 -32.58 -1.35
N ILE A 336 -11.55 -31.66 -1.89
CA ILE A 336 -11.28 -30.34 -1.29
C ILE A 336 -12.59 -29.59 -1.06
N ALA A 337 -13.43 -29.47 -2.09
CA ALA A 337 -14.72 -28.79 -2.00
C ALA A 337 -15.63 -29.45 -0.95
N SER A 338 -15.66 -30.79 -0.89
CA SER A 338 -16.45 -31.53 0.10
C SER A 338 -16.03 -31.22 1.53
N GLU A 339 -14.72 -31.26 1.82
CA GLU A 339 -14.21 -30.99 3.17
C GLU A 339 -14.38 -29.52 3.58
N ILE A 340 -14.15 -28.58 2.66
CA ILE A 340 -14.43 -27.15 2.89
C ILE A 340 -15.91 -26.93 3.24
N LEU A 341 -16.84 -27.51 2.48
CA LEU A 341 -18.27 -27.36 2.71
C LEU A 341 -18.72 -28.00 4.04
N LYS A 342 -18.13 -29.16 4.41
CA LYS A 342 -18.40 -29.81 5.70
C LYS A 342 -17.97 -28.96 6.88
N GLU A 343 -16.76 -28.39 6.81
CA GLU A 343 -16.24 -27.49 7.84
C GLU A 343 -17.10 -26.22 7.92
N ALA A 344 -17.35 -25.58 6.77
CA ALA A 344 -18.09 -24.32 6.68
C ALA A 344 -19.50 -24.40 7.26
N LYS A 345 -20.18 -25.55 7.16
CA LYS A 345 -21.58 -25.70 7.58
C LYS A 345 -21.86 -25.21 9.01
N ASN A 346 -20.91 -25.40 9.92
CA ASN A 346 -21.07 -25.05 11.33
C ASN A 346 -19.93 -24.16 11.83
N ASP A 347 -19.21 -23.48 10.94
CA ASP A 347 -18.06 -22.67 11.31
C ASP A 347 -18.53 -21.36 11.98
N GLU A 348 -18.23 -21.20 13.27
CA GLU A 348 -18.68 -20.03 14.04
C GLU A 348 -18.26 -18.69 13.44
N PHE A 349 -17.08 -18.63 12.79
CA PHE A 349 -16.61 -17.41 12.13
C PHE A 349 -17.45 -17.10 10.89
N ILE A 350 -17.73 -18.09 10.05
CA ILE A 350 -18.61 -17.90 8.88
C ILE A 350 -20.04 -17.54 9.33
N LEU A 351 -20.56 -18.23 10.36
CA LEU A 351 -21.90 -17.96 10.89
C LEU A 351 -22.03 -16.53 11.42
N ALA A 352 -20.98 -15.97 12.01
CA ALA A 352 -20.94 -14.58 12.45
C ALA A 352 -20.98 -13.57 11.28
N LEU A 353 -20.55 -13.96 10.08
CA LEU A 353 -20.57 -13.14 8.87
C LEU A 353 -21.93 -13.17 8.14
N LEU A 354 -22.77 -14.19 8.35
CA LEU A 354 -24.02 -14.36 7.60
C LEU A 354 -25.00 -13.18 7.69
N PRO A 355 -25.22 -12.53 8.87
CA PRO A 355 -26.07 -11.34 8.95
C PRO A 355 -25.61 -10.21 8.03
N MET A 356 -24.30 -10.13 7.73
CA MET A 356 -23.72 -9.12 6.83
C MET A 356 -24.11 -9.34 5.36
N MET A 357 -24.48 -10.57 5.00
CA MET A 357 -24.89 -10.94 3.65
C MET A 357 -26.41 -10.98 3.49
N ASP A 358 -27.17 -10.60 4.53
CA ASP A 358 -28.62 -10.83 4.63
C ASP A 358 -29.00 -12.30 4.38
N VAL A 359 -28.17 -13.22 4.89
CA VAL A 359 -28.36 -14.67 4.78
C VAL A 359 -28.64 -15.23 6.17
N THR A 360 -29.69 -16.03 6.29
CA THR A 360 -29.94 -16.77 7.54
C THR A 360 -29.06 -18.00 7.63
N GLU A 361 -28.76 -18.44 8.86
CA GLU A 361 -28.05 -19.71 9.09
C GLU A 361 -28.73 -20.90 8.38
N GLU A 362 -30.07 -20.94 8.37
CA GLU A 362 -30.83 -21.99 7.69
C GLU A 362 -30.62 -21.97 6.17
N GLU A 363 -30.69 -20.80 5.54
CA GLU A 363 -30.45 -20.63 4.10
C GLU A 363 -29.03 -21.01 3.71
N PHE A 364 -28.04 -20.60 4.52
CA PHE A 364 -26.64 -20.97 4.32
C PHE A 364 -26.43 -22.48 4.40
N GLN A 365 -26.96 -23.12 5.44
CA GLN A 365 -26.85 -24.57 5.61
C GLN A 365 -27.56 -25.34 4.50
N GLN A 366 -28.73 -24.88 4.03
CA GLN A 366 -29.42 -25.45 2.87
C GLN A 366 -28.61 -25.28 1.58
N GLY A 367 -27.98 -24.12 1.38
CA GLY A 367 -27.09 -23.85 0.25
C GLY A 367 -25.89 -24.80 0.24
N ILE A 368 -25.27 -25.04 1.40
CA ILE A 368 -24.20 -26.03 1.54
C ILE A 368 -24.68 -27.45 1.22
N GLU A 369 -25.87 -27.85 1.70
CA GLU A 369 -26.43 -29.17 1.38
C GLU A 369 -26.70 -29.34 -0.12
N GLN A 370 -27.18 -28.31 -0.79
CA GLN A 370 -27.37 -28.31 -2.24
C GLN A 370 -26.04 -28.40 -2.98
N ALA A 371 -25.03 -27.64 -2.56
CA ALA A 371 -23.68 -27.71 -3.15
C ALA A 371 -23.06 -29.10 -2.98
N MET A 372 -23.15 -29.70 -1.79
CA MET A 372 -22.67 -31.07 -1.55
C MET A 372 -23.40 -32.11 -2.41
N ALA A 373 -24.71 -31.96 -2.62
CA ALA A 373 -25.49 -32.84 -3.50
C ALA A 373 -25.07 -32.71 -4.98
N GLN A 374 -24.73 -31.48 -5.42
CA GLN A 374 -24.26 -31.22 -6.78
C GLN A 374 -22.87 -31.79 -7.06
N LEU A 375 -21.92 -31.63 -6.12
CA LEU A 375 -20.58 -32.23 -6.22
C LEU A 375 -20.65 -33.74 -6.46
N SER A 376 -21.57 -34.42 -5.76
CA SER A 376 -21.80 -35.87 -5.88
C SER A 376 -22.39 -36.31 -7.24
N SER A 377 -22.78 -35.36 -8.10
CA SER A 377 -23.45 -35.59 -9.39
C SER A 377 -22.66 -35.12 -10.61
N SER A 378 -21.49 -34.51 -10.41
CA SER A 378 -20.63 -34.05 -11.50
C SER A 378 -20.04 -35.25 -12.27
N GLU A 379 -20.04 -35.17 -13.61
CA GLU A 379 -19.34 -36.16 -14.45
C GLU A 379 -17.84 -35.90 -14.40
N ASP A 380 -17.03 -36.97 -14.56
CA ASP A 380 -15.57 -36.90 -14.61
C ASP A 380 -15.13 -35.94 -15.74
N GLY A 381 -14.77 -34.71 -15.37
CA GLY A 381 -14.09 -33.77 -16.26
C GLY A 381 -12.62 -34.14 -16.39
N ASN A 382 -12.01 -33.89 -17.55
CA ASN A 382 -10.56 -34.08 -17.77
C ASN A 382 -9.74 -32.87 -17.31
N ASP A 383 -10.38 -31.92 -16.63
CA ASP A 383 -9.72 -30.71 -16.13
C ASP A 383 -8.79 -31.08 -14.96
N SER A 384 -7.59 -30.55 -14.99
CA SER A 384 -6.59 -30.75 -13.94
C SER A 384 -5.71 -29.52 -13.78
N MET A 385 -5.00 -29.46 -12.66
CA MET A 385 -4.00 -28.46 -12.39
C MET A 385 -2.68 -29.17 -12.07
N GLU A 386 -1.59 -28.72 -12.69
CA GLU A 386 -0.23 -29.11 -12.30
C GLU A 386 0.41 -27.93 -11.58
N MET A 387 0.96 -28.15 -10.39
CA MET A 387 1.69 -27.15 -9.63
C MET A 387 3.10 -27.65 -9.29
N LYS A 388 4.11 -26.92 -9.76
CA LYS A 388 5.50 -27.10 -9.36
C LYS A 388 5.79 -26.21 -8.17
N VAL A 389 6.21 -26.78 -7.04
CA VAL A 389 6.55 -26.06 -5.82
C VAL A 389 8.04 -26.21 -5.53
N PHE A 390 8.76 -25.10 -5.51
CA PHE A 390 10.18 -25.08 -5.26
C PHE A 390 10.46 -24.78 -3.79
N VAL A 391 11.15 -25.70 -3.11
CA VAL A 391 11.41 -25.64 -1.67
C VAL A 391 12.90 -25.61 -1.38
N ASP A 392 13.36 -24.58 -0.67
CA ASP A 392 14.77 -24.43 -0.32
C ASP A 392 15.23 -25.44 0.76
N GLY A 393 16.53 -25.47 1.04
CA GLY A 393 17.11 -26.35 2.08
C GLY A 393 16.57 -26.10 3.50
N SER A 394 15.92 -24.97 3.76
CA SER A 394 15.29 -24.64 5.05
C SER A 394 13.84 -25.08 5.17
N GLY A 395 13.21 -25.49 4.05
CA GLY A 395 11.81 -25.86 3.98
C GLY A 395 10.89 -24.68 3.63
N LYS A 396 11.45 -23.58 3.15
CA LYS A 396 10.70 -22.41 2.68
C LYS A 396 10.35 -22.60 1.20
N ILE A 397 9.09 -22.35 0.84
CA ILE A 397 8.67 -22.23 -0.56
C ILE A 397 9.27 -20.95 -1.13
N ILE A 398 10.05 -21.08 -2.19
CA ILE A 398 10.76 -19.99 -2.88
C ILE A 398 10.21 -19.73 -4.28
N GLY A 399 9.28 -20.54 -4.76
CA GLY A 399 8.54 -20.27 -5.97
C GLY A 399 7.49 -21.33 -6.27
N ARG A 400 6.58 -20.98 -7.18
CA ARG A 400 5.56 -21.87 -7.74
C ARG A 400 5.38 -21.60 -9.22
N ASP A 401 5.18 -22.66 -10.01
CA ASP A 401 4.53 -22.58 -11.32
C ASP A 401 3.24 -23.37 -11.25
N ILE A 402 2.14 -22.80 -11.73
CA ILE A 402 0.82 -23.43 -11.73
C ILE A 402 0.30 -23.39 -13.16
N SER A 403 -0.09 -24.55 -13.69
CA SER A 403 -0.67 -24.71 -15.02
C SER A 403 -2.07 -25.27 -14.90
N ILE A 404 -3.03 -24.63 -15.57
CA ILE A 404 -4.40 -25.13 -15.70
C ILE A 404 -4.48 -25.92 -17.00
N ILE A 405 -4.94 -27.17 -16.91
CA ILE A 405 -4.91 -28.13 -18.00
C ILE A 405 -6.34 -28.59 -18.29
N ASP A 406 -6.75 -28.50 -19.56
CA ASP A 406 -7.99 -29.07 -20.09
C ASP A 406 -7.64 -30.02 -21.23
N ASN A 407 -8.06 -31.28 -21.14
CA ASN A 407 -7.84 -32.29 -22.18
C ASN A 407 -6.37 -32.38 -22.67
N GLU A 408 -5.41 -32.35 -21.75
CA GLU A 408 -3.95 -32.34 -22.00
C GLU A 408 -3.39 -31.03 -22.61
N GLU A 409 -4.21 -30.00 -22.82
CA GLU A 409 -3.77 -28.67 -23.27
C GLU A 409 -3.73 -27.68 -22.11
N THR A 410 -2.64 -26.90 -22.02
CA THR A 410 -2.53 -25.82 -21.03
C THR A 410 -3.39 -24.63 -21.46
N LEU A 411 -4.36 -24.24 -20.63
CA LEU A 411 -5.23 -23.08 -20.89
C LEU A 411 -4.60 -21.77 -20.44
N SER A 412 -3.85 -21.82 -19.34
CA SER A 412 -3.10 -20.70 -18.80
C SER A 412 -2.10 -21.21 -17.78
N SER A 413 -1.08 -20.43 -17.51
CA SER A 413 -0.18 -20.69 -16.39
C SER A 413 0.11 -19.41 -15.62
N PHE A 414 0.47 -19.55 -14.37
CA PHE A 414 0.92 -18.42 -13.56
C PHE A 414 1.93 -18.91 -12.53
N GLY A 415 2.82 -18.03 -12.13
CA GLY A 415 3.85 -18.40 -11.18
C GLY A 415 4.50 -17.22 -10.51
N TYR A 416 5.28 -17.53 -9.50
CA TYR A 416 6.11 -16.55 -8.81
C TYR A 416 7.38 -17.20 -8.30
N TYR A 417 8.41 -16.38 -8.16
CA TYR A 417 9.66 -16.74 -7.51
C TYR A 417 10.11 -15.61 -6.58
N PHE A 418 10.68 -15.99 -5.44
CA PHE A 418 11.33 -15.09 -4.52
C PHE A 418 12.55 -15.79 -3.93
N VAL A 419 13.72 -15.45 -4.43
CA VAL A 419 15.00 -16.03 -4.01
C VAL A 419 15.87 -14.98 -3.35
N ASN A 420 16.65 -15.40 -2.36
CA ASN A 420 17.52 -14.51 -1.63
C ASN A 420 18.90 -15.12 -1.38
N LYS A 421 19.94 -14.29 -1.52
CA LYS A 421 21.32 -14.67 -1.28
C LYS A 421 22.04 -13.58 -0.47
N GLY A 422 22.10 -13.80 0.84
CA GLY A 422 22.67 -12.82 1.75
C GLY A 422 21.77 -11.57 1.86
N LYS A 423 22.23 -10.45 1.31
CA LYS A 423 21.49 -9.18 1.28
C LYS A 423 20.72 -8.95 -0.01
N GLU A 424 21.04 -9.69 -1.06
CA GLU A 424 20.42 -9.58 -2.38
C GLU A 424 19.20 -10.49 -2.44
N ALA A 425 18.14 -10.04 -3.10
CA ALA A 425 17.00 -10.85 -3.45
C ALA A 425 16.54 -10.52 -4.87
N GLU A 426 15.99 -11.52 -5.53
CA GLU A 426 15.41 -11.42 -6.86
C GLU A 426 14.05 -12.10 -6.84
N TYR A 427 13.12 -11.52 -7.60
CA TYR A 427 11.75 -11.98 -7.63
C TYR A 427 11.14 -11.81 -9.00
N GLU A 428 10.25 -12.73 -9.30
CA GLU A 428 9.54 -12.80 -10.56
C GLU A 428 8.08 -13.19 -10.28
N PHE A 429 7.17 -12.68 -11.11
CA PHE A 429 5.78 -13.09 -11.17
C PHE A 429 5.35 -13.05 -12.63
N PHE A 430 4.55 -14.03 -13.04
CA PHE A 430 4.02 -14.09 -14.39
C PHE A 430 2.63 -14.70 -14.42
N ILE A 431 1.84 -14.27 -15.40
CA ILE A 431 0.62 -14.91 -15.86
C ILE A 431 0.76 -15.05 -17.37
N ASP A 432 0.72 -16.27 -17.87
CA ASP A 432 0.82 -16.61 -19.27
C ASP A 432 -0.51 -17.13 -19.83
N ASP A 433 -0.77 -16.82 -21.10
CA ASP A 433 -1.89 -17.38 -21.86
C ASP A 433 -1.65 -18.85 -22.27
N ALA A 434 -2.61 -19.44 -22.99
CA ALA A 434 -2.51 -20.80 -23.51
C ALA A 434 -1.35 -21.03 -24.50
N GLU A 435 -0.86 -19.97 -25.14
CA GLU A 435 0.26 -20.03 -26.09
C GLU A 435 1.61 -19.83 -25.39
N GLY A 436 1.61 -19.55 -24.08
CA GLY A 436 2.80 -19.26 -23.28
C GLY A 436 3.30 -17.82 -23.41
N ASN A 437 2.46 -16.90 -23.88
CA ASN A 437 2.78 -15.48 -23.88
C ASN A 437 2.47 -14.87 -22.52
N THR A 438 3.44 -14.18 -21.91
CA THR A 438 3.24 -13.47 -20.65
C THR A 438 2.32 -12.27 -20.83
N MET A 439 1.14 -12.36 -20.22
CA MET A 439 0.10 -11.34 -20.19
C MET A 439 0.38 -10.29 -19.11
N ILE A 440 0.82 -10.74 -17.94
CA ILE A 440 1.21 -9.88 -16.82
C ILE A 440 2.53 -10.42 -16.28
N GLY A 441 3.54 -9.56 -16.23
CA GLY A 441 4.87 -9.91 -15.72
C GLY A 441 5.32 -8.91 -14.67
N ALA A 442 6.08 -9.38 -13.68
CA ALA A 442 6.85 -8.53 -12.80
C ALA A 442 8.21 -9.17 -12.58
N VAL A 443 9.29 -8.45 -12.85
CA VAL A 443 10.66 -8.90 -12.55
C VAL A 443 11.34 -7.82 -11.75
N GLY A 444 11.96 -8.19 -10.64
CA GLY A 444 12.65 -7.21 -9.81
C GLY A 444 13.75 -7.81 -8.96
N ASN A 445 14.56 -6.90 -8.43
CA ASN A 445 15.65 -7.21 -7.53
C ASN A 445 15.74 -6.15 -6.43
N HIS A 446 16.29 -6.52 -5.29
CA HIS A 446 16.72 -5.57 -4.28
C HIS A 446 17.93 -6.00 -3.49
N THR A 447 18.55 -5.02 -2.85
CA THR A 447 19.53 -5.21 -1.79
C THR A 447 18.96 -4.67 -0.47
N LYS A 448 19.09 -5.46 0.60
CA LYS A 448 18.74 -5.05 1.95
C LYS A 448 19.95 -4.48 2.70
N ASN A 449 19.87 -3.21 3.12
CA ASN A 449 20.89 -2.52 3.90
C ASN A 449 20.28 -1.84 5.13
N ASN A 450 20.72 -2.18 6.33
CA ASN A 450 20.24 -1.58 7.60
C ASN A 450 18.71 -1.53 7.72
N ASP A 451 18.03 -2.62 7.35
CA ASP A 451 16.57 -2.75 7.31
C ASP A 451 15.83 -1.91 6.26
N ALA A 452 16.55 -1.17 5.42
CA ALA A 452 16.04 -0.54 4.21
C ALA A 452 16.33 -1.36 2.95
N TYR A 453 15.55 -1.10 1.91
CA TYR A 453 15.61 -1.79 0.62
C TYR A 453 15.89 -0.79 -0.50
N ASP A 454 16.88 -1.13 -1.32
CA ASP A 454 17.19 -0.45 -2.58
C ASP A 454 16.96 -1.44 -3.71
N GLY A 455 16.21 -1.08 -4.73
CA GLY A 455 15.88 -2.02 -5.79
C GLY A 455 15.09 -1.43 -6.95
N GLU A 456 14.70 -2.32 -7.85
CA GLU A 456 13.92 -2.01 -9.03
C GLU A 456 12.95 -3.16 -9.32
N VAL A 457 11.74 -2.83 -9.75
CA VAL A 457 10.80 -3.77 -10.37
C VAL A 457 10.32 -3.22 -11.70
N VAL A 458 10.27 -4.08 -12.70
CA VAL A 458 9.64 -3.83 -13.98
C VAL A 458 8.33 -4.61 -14.02
N LEU A 459 7.23 -3.90 -14.22
CA LEU A 459 5.90 -4.45 -14.43
C LEU A 459 5.58 -4.40 -15.92
N GLU A 460 5.10 -5.51 -16.46
CA GLU A 460 4.71 -5.65 -17.86
C GLU A 460 3.25 -6.08 -17.96
N PHE A 461 2.51 -5.40 -18.83
CA PHE A 461 1.12 -5.71 -19.16
C PHE A 461 1.00 -5.85 -20.66
N ASN A 462 0.86 -7.09 -21.11
CA ASN A 462 0.72 -7.45 -22.50
C ASN A 462 -0.70 -7.99 -22.70
N ASP A 463 -1.48 -7.30 -23.52
CA ASP A 463 -2.74 -7.84 -24.01
C ASP A 463 -2.59 -8.07 -25.53
N PRO A 464 -2.36 -9.32 -25.96
CA PRO A 464 -2.22 -9.66 -27.38
C PRO A 464 -3.54 -9.49 -28.15
N SER A 465 -4.67 -9.40 -27.45
CA SER A 465 -6.01 -9.24 -28.04
C SER A 465 -6.46 -7.78 -28.12
N ALA A 466 -5.95 -6.89 -27.26
CA ALA A 466 -6.31 -5.49 -27.24
C ALA A 466 -5.43 -4.65 -28.17
N MET A 467 -6.06 -4.02 -29.17
CA MET A 467 -5.51 -2.82 -29.82
C MET A 467 -5.71 -1.55 -28.95
N GLY A 468 -5.84 -1.72 -27.63
CA GLY A 468 -6.20 -0.67 -26.67
C GLY A 468 -4.98 0.04 -26.06
N PRO A 469 -5.19 1.19 -25.38
CA PRO A 469 -4.13 2.02 -24.82
C PRO A 469 -3.34 1.36 -23.68
N LEU A 470 -3.79 0.20 -23.18
CA LEU A 470 -3.14 -0.58 -22.13
C LEU A 470 -2.35 -1.80 -22.67
N SER A 471 -2.26 -1.95 -24.00
CA SER A 471 -1.46 -3.03 -24.60
C SER A 471 0.04 -2.70 -24.60
N ASN A 472 0.87 -3.66 -24.18
CA ASN A 472 2.33 -3.55 -24.11
C ASN A 472 2.81 -2.41 -23.21
N VAL A 473 2.16 -2.24 -22.05
CA VAL A 473 2.56 -1.25 -21.06
C VAL A 473 3.70 -1.82 -20.21
N SER A 474 4.79 -1.05 -20.09
CA SER A 474 5.89 -1.36 -19.20
C SER A 474 6.09 -0.20 -18.22
N VAL A 475 6.11 -0.51 -16.93
CA VAL A 475 6.33 0.46 -15.85
C VAL A 475 7.50 -0.02 -15.01
N THR A 476 8.52 0.82 -14.89
CA THR A 476 9.65 0.58 -13.99
C THR A 476 9.45 1.38 -12.72
N ILE A 477 9.52 0.71 -11.57
CA ILE A 477 9.50 1.30 -10.24
C ILE A 477 10.88 1.08 -9.62
N LYS A 478 11.65 2.15 -9.49
CA LYS A 478 12.88 2.16 -8.70
C LYS A 478 12.55 2.58 -7.29
N TYR A 479 13.21 1.98 -6.31
CA TYR A 479 13.06 2.35 -4.92
C TYR A 479 14.38 2.41 -4.19
N GLU A 480 14.54 3.40 -3.32
CA GLU A 480 15.80 3.72 -2.62
C GLU A 480 15.51 3.98 -1.15
N ASP A 481 16.33 3.38 -0.26
CA ASP A 481 16.23 3.49 1.20
C ASP A 481 14.82 3.24 1.76
N VAL A 482 14.05 2.34 1.13
CA VAL A 482 12.66 2.08 1.53
C VAL A 482 12.63 1.24 2.80
N LYS A 483 11.96 1.75 3.83
CA LYS A 483 11.71 1.01 5.07
C LYS A 483 10.43 1.49 5.75
N THR A 484 9.95 0.63 6.65
CA THR A 484 8.80 0.93 7.51
C THR A 484 9.20 0.72 8.97
N GLU A 485 8.81 1.65 9.84
CA GLU A 485 9.02 1.57 11.28
C GLU A 485 7.69 1.72 12.01
N MET A 486 7.47 0.89 13.03
CA MET A 486 6.33 1.04 13.95
C MET A 486 6.80 1.77 15.21
N LYS A 487 6.14 2.87 15.59
CA LYS A 487 6.36 3.60 16.85
C LYS A 487 5.02 3.99 17.45
N ASP A 488 4.78 3.63 18.72
CA ASP A 488 3.55 3.94 19.44
C ASP A 488 2.26 3.64 18.64
N LYS A 489 2.21 2.44 18.03
CA LYS A 489 1.15 1.96 17.11
C LYS A 489 1.03 2.70 15.76
N ASN A 490 1.79 3.79 15.54
CA ASN A 490 1.83 4.47 14.25
C ASN A 490 2.87 3.85 13.32
N MET A 491 2.49 3.73 12.05
CA MET A 491 3.36 3.25 10.97
C MET A 491 4.02 4.43 10.27
N PHE A 492 5.34 4.42 10.23
CA PHE A 492 6.18 5.43 9.61
C PHE A 492 6.89 4.87 8.39
N GLN A 493 6.83 5.59 7.28
CA GLN A 493 7.40 5.20 6.00
C GLN A 493 8.56 6.12 5.63
N TYR A 494 9.59 5.54 5.03
CA TYR A 494 10.77 6.23 4.54
C TYR A 494 11.14 5.75 3.14
N GLY A 495 11.91 6.56 2.46
CA GLY A 495 12.55 6.21 1.20
C GLY A 495 11.90 6.90 0.00
N LYS A 496 12.40 6.55 -1.18
CA LYS A 496 11.99 7.14 -2.44
C LYS A 496 11.52 6.05 -3.40
N PHE A 497 10.47 6.34 -4.15
CA PHE A 497 10.03 5.57 -5.31
C PHE A 497 10.06 6.46 -6.55
N THR A 498 10.58 5.97 -7.65
CA THR A 498 10.54 6.63 -8.96
C THR A 498 9.85 5.70 -9.95
N LEU A 499 8.66 6.09 -10.39
CA LEU A 499 7.92 5.44 -11.46
C LEU A 499 8.27 6.08 -12.79
N SER A 500 8.60 5.23 -13.76
CA SER A 500 8.89 5.64 -15.13
C SER A 500 8.31 4.64 -16.10
N SER A 501 8.00 5.10 -17.31
CA SER A 501 7.46 4.25 -18.37
C SER A 501 7.83 4.86 -19.73
N PRO A 502 8.18 4.04 -20.74
CA PRO A 502 8.34 4.53 -22.11
C PRO A 502 7.13 5.32 -22.62
N GLN A 503 5.92 4.96 -22.17
CA GLN A 503 4.65 5.59 -22.50
C GLN A 503 4.48 6.97 -21.86
N MET A 504 5.23 7.31 -20.81
CA MET A 504 5.20 8.62 -20.15
C MET A 504 6.00 9.70 -20.89
N LEU A 505 6.53 9.41 -22.08
CA LEU A 505 7.21 10.39 -22.96
C LEU A 505 8.36 11.15 -22.27
N GLY A 506 9.10 10.47 -21.39
CA GLY A 506 10.21 11.05 -20.63
C GLY A 506 9.82 11.77 -19.34
N MET A 507 8.54 11.68 -18.95
CA MET A 507 8.10 12.06 -17.61
C MET A 507 8.30 10.91 -16.61
N GLU A 508 8.55 11.27 -15.36
CA GLU A 508 8.71 10.37 -14.22
C GLU A 508 7.84 10.85 -13.07
N LEU A 509 7.39 9.93 -12.21
CA LEU A 509 6.67 10.24 -10.99
C LEU A 509 7.52 9.83 -9.80
N ASP A 510 7.93 10.80 -8.99
CA ASP A 510 8.68 10.58 -7.76
C ASP A 510 7.72 10.60 -6.55
N LEU A 511 7.81 9.60 -5.69
CA LEU A 511 7.22 9.58 -4.36
C LEU A 511 8.34 9.54 -3.33
N GLU A 512 8.36 10.46 -2.39
CA GLU A 512 9.37 10.53 -1.33
C GLU A 512 8.69 10.55 0.02
N TYR A 513 9.17 9.71 0.95
CA TYR A 513 8.68 9.63 2.32
C TYR A 513 9.84 9.86 3.30
N ASP A 514 9.57 10.65 4.33
CA ASP A 514 10.49 10.88 5.43
C ASP A 514 9.71 11.13 6.73
N VAL A 515 10.39 11.14 7.86
CA VAL A 515 9.77 11.38 9.17
C VAL A 515 10.63 12.35 9.97
N LYS A 516 9.99 13.42 10.43
CA LYS A 516 10.63 14.41 11.28
C LYS A 516 9.76 14.67 12.50
N ASP A 517 10.34 14.53 13.69
CA ASP A 517 9.65 14.80 14.97
C ASP A 517 8.30 14.06 15.08
N GLU A 518 8.27 12.79 14.65
CA GLU A 518 7.06 11.92 14.61
C GLU A 518 5.94 12.41 13.66
N VAL A 519 6.26 13.34 12.75
CA VAL A 519 5.39 13.75 11.65
C VAL A 519 5.82 13.02 10.38
N GLN A 520 4.89 12.31 9.75
CA GLN A 520 5.11 11.72 8.43
C GLN A 520 5.12 12.81 7.38
N LEU A 521 6.17 12.85 6.57
CA LEU A 521 6.33 13.71 5.42
C LEU A 521 6.21 12.86 4.16
N GLY A 522 5.49 13.37 3.17
CA GLY A 522 5.31 12.77 1.85
C GLY A 522 5.46 13.83 0.77
N SER A 523 6.04 13.47 -0.37
CA SER A 523 6.09 14.34 -1.55
C SER A 523 5.81 13.51 -2.79
N LEU A 524 4.87 13.97 -3.62
CA LEU A 524 4.54 13.40 -4.92
C LEU A 524 4.90 14.42 -6.00
N ALA A 525 5.89 14.11 -6.85
CA ALA A 525 6.36 15.04 -7.88
C ALA A 525 6.29 14.44 -9.28
N LEU A 526 5.63 15.12 -10.20
CA LEU A 526 5.75 14.85 -11.64
C LEU A 526 6.98 15.57 -12.18
N ARG A 527 7.91 14.83 -12.78
CA ARG A 527 9.16 15.37 -13.33
C ARG A 527 9.27 15.15 -14.82
N MET A 528 10.00 16.03 -15.48
CA MET A 528 10.48 15.85 -16.86
C MET A 528 11.96 16.26 -16.90
N GLY A 529 12.84 15.27 -17.09
CA GLY A 529 14.28 15.48 -16.89
C GLY A 529 14.56 15.92 -15.45
N SER A 530 15.33 17.00 -15.26
CA SER A 530 15.62 17.52 -13.91
C SER A 530 14.53 18.42 -13.31
N ALA A 531 13.55 18.86 -14.11
CA ALA A 531 12.53 19.81 -13.67
C ALA A 531 11.37 19.09 -12.98
N LYS A 532 10.96 19.59 -11.80
CA LYS A 532 9.68 19.24 -11.16
C LYS A 532 8.60 20.13 -11.79
N LEU A 533 7.60 19.52 -12.42
CA LEU A 533 6.51 20.23 -13.10
C LEU A 533 5.39 20.57 -12.12
N VAL A 534 5.05 19.60 -11.28
CA VAL A 534 4.03 19.69 -10.23
C VAL A 534 4.55 18.90 -9.04
N THR A 535 4.35 19.40 -7.83
CA THR A 535 4.70 18.73 -6.59
C THR A 535 3.58 18.91 -5.59
N LEU A 536 3.10 17.80 -5.03
CA LEU A 536 2.17 17.75 -3.92
C LEU A 536 2.96 17.29 -2.69
N ASP A 537 3.17 18.19 -1.74
CA ASP A 537 3.77 17.86 -0.46
C ASP A 537 2.65 17.58 0.55
N VAL A 538 2.84 16.56 1.38
CA VAL A 538 1.86 16.10 2.38
C VAL A 538 2.58 15.95 3.71
N THR A 539 1.99 16.48 4.77
CA THR A 539 2.41 16.21 6.15
C THR A 539 1.26 15.56 6.88
N ALA A 540 1.51 14.48 7.62
CA ALA A 540 0.51 13.82 8.45
C ALA A 540 1.07 13.64 9.86
N LYS A 541 0.37 14.19 10.85
CA LYS A 541 0.75 14.17 12.25
C LYS A 541 -0.36 13.53 13.07
N TYR A 542 -0.01 12.49 13.82
CA TYR A 542 -0.93 11.90 14.78
C TYR A 542 -1.19 12.87 15.95
N LEU A 543 -2.47 13.06 16.28
CA LEU A 543 -2.93 13.91 17.37
C LEU A 543 -3.32 13.03 18.56
N LYS A 544 -2.43 12.98 19.56
CA LYS A 544 -2.67 12.22 20.77
C LYS A 544 -3.74 12.88 21.65
N ASP A 545 -4.68 12.09 22.15
CA ASP A 545 -5.73 12.51 23.08
C ASP A 545 -6.57 13.70 22.53
N TYR A 546 -6.84 13.69 21.23
CA TYR A 546 -7.61 14.75 20.56
C TYR A 546 -9.08 14.73 21.02
N ASP A 547 -9.61 15.90 21.38
CA ASP A 547 -11.01 16.07 21.80
C ASP A 547 -11.79 16.65 20.62
N ILE A 548 -12.78 15.90 20.13
CA ILE A 548 -13.64 16.34 19.03
C ILE A 548 -14.41 17.59 19.49
N PRO A 549 -14.41 18.69 18.71
CA PRO A 549 -15.12 19.90 19.07
C PRO A 549 -16.60 19.64 19.36
N ALA A 550 -17.11 20.22 20.45
CA ALA A 550 -18.52 20.12 20.77
C ALA A 550 -19.35 20.97 19.78
N LEU A 551 -20.51 20.43 19.38
CA LEU A 551 -21.50 21.20 18.64
C LEU A 551 -21.93 22.43 19.44
N SER A 552 -22.07 23.57 18.77
CA SER A 552 -22.53 24.81 19.41
C SER A 552 -23.98 24.66 19.89
N GLU A 553 -24.22 24.73 21.21
CA GLU A 553 -25.55 24.58 21.80
C GLU A 553 -26.56 25.65 21.35
N SER A 554 -26.07 26.80 20.87
CA SER A 554 -26.90 27.91 20.38
C SER A 554 -27.06 27.95 18.87
N ALA A 555 -26.36 27.09 18.12
CA ALA A 555 -26.45 27.09 16.67
C ALA A 555 -27.80 26.52 16.21
N GLU A 556 -28.38 27.17 15.20
CA GLU A 556 -29.55 26.64 14.52
C GLU A 556 -29.15 25.44 13.65
N VAL A 557 -30.00 24.42 13.63
CA VAL A 557 -29.81 23.21 12.82
C VAL A 557 -30.96 23.13 11.82
N TYR A 558 -30.62 22.99 10.54
CA TYR A 558 -31.54 22.90 9.42
C TYR A 558 -31.46 21.51 8.79
N ASP A 559 -32.57 20.85 8.51
CA ASP A 559 -32.54 19.59 7.74
C ASP A 559 -32.19 19.87 6.27
N THR A 560 -31.65 18.88 5.53
CA THR A 560 -31.29 19.01 4.11
C THR A 560 -32.43 19.53 3.24
N ILE A 561 -33.69 19.21 3.56
CA ILE A 561 -34.88 19.73 2.86
C ILE A 561 -35.06 21.24 3.03
N GLU A 562 -34.41 21.83 4.03
CA GLU A 562 -34.38 23.27 4.33
C GLU A 562 -33.05 23.92 3.92
N ALA A 563 -32.29 23.31 2.99
CA ALA A 563 -31.01 23.84 2.52
C ALA A 563 -31.08 25.30 2.05
N ASP A 564 -32.18 25.71 1.41
CA ASP A 564 -32.40 27.11 1.01
C ASP A 564 -32.48 28.06 2.21
N ARG A 565 -33.08 27.61 3.33
CA ARG A 565 -33.17 28.39 4.57
C ARG A 565 -31.83 28.44 5.29
N TRP A 566 -31.08 27.34 5.29
CA TRP A 566 -29.72 27.31 5.80
C TRP A 566 -28.81 28.26 5.01
N ALA A 567 -28.83 28.19 3.67
CA ALA A 567 -28.08 29.09 2.81
C ALA A 567 -28.48 30.57 3.00
N ALA A 568 -29.74 30.85 3.34
CA ALA A 568 -30.20 32.19 3.68
C ALA A 568 -29.62 32.75 5.00
N THR A 569 -28.98 31.91 5.83
CA THR A 569 -28.24 32.36 7.02
C THR A 569 -26.84 32.86 6.70
N PHE A 570 -26.34 32.68 5.47
CA PHE A 570 -24.97 33.01 5.11
C PHE A 570 -24.75 34.52 5.05
N ASP A 571 -23.77 35.01 5.81
CA ASP A 571 -23.31 36.39 5.72
C ASP A 571 -22.26 36.53 4.60
N THR A 572 -22.73 36.41 3.35
CA THR A 572 -21.86 36.45 2.17
C THR A 572 -21.14 37.79 2.02
N GLU A 573 -21.79 38.92 2.35
CA GLU A 573 -21.17 40.25 2.30
C GLU A 573 -19.98 40.35 3.27
N LYS A 574 -20.18 39.94 4.53
CA LYS A 574 -19.10 39.91 5.51
C LYS A 574 -18.00 38.93 5.11
N PHE A 575 -18.36 37.73 4.64
CA PHE A 575 -17.40 36.73 4.17
C PHE A 575 -16.50 37.29 3.05
N ILE A 576 -17.11 37.88 2.02
CA ILE A 576 -16.38 38.50 0.90
C ILE A 576 -15.49 39.65 1.38
N THR A 577 -15.98 40.48 2.30
CA THR A 577 -15.21 41.59 2.89
C THR A 577 -13.99 41.07 3.65
N ASP A 578 -14.20 40.08 4.53
CA ASP A 578 -13.17 39.48 5.36
C ASP A 578 -12.13 38.76 4.48
N LEU A 579 -12.57 38.02 3.46
CA LEU A 579 -11.70 37.32 2.51
C LEU A 579 -10.90 38.30 1.64
N SER A 580 -11.53 39.37 1.15
CA SER A 580 -10.85 40.46 0.40
C SER A 580 -9.70 41.06 1.22
N SER A 581 -9.95 41.30 2.51
CA SER A 581 -8.95 41.79 3.46
C SER A 581 -7.81 40.79 3.67
N LYS A 582 -8.13 39.50 3.85
CA LYS A 582 -7.15 38.42 4.04
C LYS A 582 -6.24 38.25 2.81
N LEU A 583 -6.81 38.25 1.60
CA LEU A 583 -6.09 38.02 0.36
C LEU A 583 -5.42 39.30 -0.19
N GLY A 584 -5.84 40.48 0.26
CA GLY A 584 -5.36 41.76 -0.25
C GLY A 584 -5.89 42.08 -1.66
N VAL A 585 -7.05 41.55 -2.02
CA VAL A 585 -7.71 41.70 -3.33
C VAL A 585 -9.10 42.29 -3.12
N ASP A 586 -9.53 43.19 -4.02
CA ASP A 586 -10.89 43.70 -4.04
C ASP A 586 -11.83 42.71 -4.76
N LEU A 587 -12.30 41.70 -4.01
CA LEU A 587 -13.17 40.67 -4.58
C LEU A 587 -14.57 41.20 -4.92
N GLU A 588 -15.05 42.23 -4.21
CA GLU A 588 -16.34 42.87 -4.50
C GLU A 588 -16.35 43.43 -5.92
N THR A 589 -15.37 44.26 -6.26
CA THR A 589 -15.24 44.81 -7.62
C THR A 589 -14.98 43.71 -8.65
N LEU A 590 -14.18 42.70 -8.31
CA LEU A 590 -13.89 41.58 -9.19
C LEU A 590 -15.17 40.83 -9.59
N MET A 591 -16.03 40.48 -8.63
CA MET A 591 -17.30 39.78 -8.89
C MET A 591 -18.28 40.61 -9.72
N GLU A 592 -18.31 41.94 -9.57
CA GLU A 592 -19.12 42.82 -10.42
C GLU A 592 -18.62 42.86 -11.88
N THR A 593 -17.33 42.61 -12.11
CA THR A 593 -16.70 42.66 -13.43
C THR A 593 -16.64 41.29 -14.14
N LEU A 594 -16.86 40.20 -13.41
CA LEU A 594 -16.95 38.87 -14.02
C LEU A 594 -18.16 38.81 -14.97
N PRO A 595 -17.97 38.41 -16.23
CA PRO A 595 -19.09 38.23 -17.15
C PRO A 595 -20.13 37.29 -16.55
N TYR A 596 -21.42 37.63 -16.65
CA TYR A 596 -22.61 36.84 -16.27
C TYR A 596 -22.73 35.46 -16.99
N TYR A 597 -21.63 34.77 -17.31
CA TYR A 597 -21.61 33.52 -18.07
C TYR A 597 -21.76 32.25 -17.22
N PHE A 598 -21.91 32.37 -15.90
CA PHE A 598 -22.04 31.22 -14.98
C PHE A 598 -23.26 31.27 -14.05
N TYR A 599 -24.40 31.76 -14.56
CA TYR A 599 -25.73 31.52 -13.96
C TYR A 599 -26.56 30.57 -14.82
#